data_AF-A0A949WTK2-F1
#
_entry.id   AF-A0A949WTK2-F1
#
_cell.length_a   1.000
_cell.length_b   1.000
_cell.length_c   1.000
_cell.angle_alpha   90.00
_cell.angle_beta   90.00
_cell.angle_gamma   90.00
#
_symmetry.space_group_name_H-M   'P 1'
#
loop_
_entity.id
_entity.type
_entity.pdbx_description
1 polymer ?
#
loop_
_entity_poly.entity_id
_entity_poly.type
_entity_poly.pdbx_seq_one_letter_code
_entity_poly.pdbx_strand_id
1 'polypeptide(L)'
;MLKNSYVVWEGASLIDGSPIVLILTGFVSPSTNRKTGRLIQSWILQQEFAPTFAASKGLDSGVCGSCPLKLSQIGSCYVHLLPINNIYRKYVAGNYPKLGTNEIEVLKHYRYPIRIGSYGDPTAVPFDVWESIISASGRYTGYTHQFYECDSRWKQYLMASVQSESEARIAQIQGWRTFRIIAPDAPLSENEILCRHTEDDRIQCETCLLCDGASSKPNIADRVHGLKWKVSNFVKYSESLSN
;
A
#
# COMPACT_ATOMS: atom_id res chain seq x y z
N MET A 1 -13.85 7.55 24.56
CA MET A 1 -12.86 6.46 24.54
C MET A 1 -12.38 6.23 23.12
N LEU A 2 -11.06 6.20 22.91
CA LEU A 2 -10.46 5.93 21.60
C LEU A 2 -10.92 4.55 21.10
N LYS A 3 -11.36 4.46 19.85
CA LYS A 3 -11.69 3.20 19.17
C LYS A 3 -10.48 2.70 18.39
N ASN A 4 -10.46 1.42 18.05
CA ASN A 4 -9.32 0.88 17.31
C ASN A 4 -9.30 1.29 15.82
N SER A 5 -10.41 1.79 15.29
CA SER A 5 -10.62 1.90 13.84
C SER A 5 -11.65 2.95 13.47
N TYR A 6 -11.42 3.67 12.37
CA TYR A 6 -12.21 4.82 11.95
C TYR A 6 -12.36 4.89 10.44
N VAL A 7 -13.53 5.35 9.96
CA VAL A 7 -13.66 5.85 8.58
C VAL A 7 -13.02 7.22 8.52
N VAL A 8 -12.11 7.41 7.57
CA VAL A 8 -11.46 8.71 7.32
C VAL A 8 -12.23 9.48 6.28
N TRP A 9 -12.58 8.82 5.18
CA TRP A 9 -13.13 9.47 4.01
C TRP A 9 -13.92 8.48 3.16
N GLU A 10 -14.96 8.98 2.50
CA GLU A 10 -15.82 8.26 1.55
C GLU A 10 -16.06 9.18 0.35
N GLY A 11 -15.98 8.62 -0.85
CA GLY A 11 -16.23 9.39 -2.07
C GLY A 11 -15.85 8.63 -3.34
N ALA A 12 -15.91 9.35 -4.46
CA ALA A 12 -15.55 8.83 -5.77
C ALA A 12 -14.03 8.66 -5.88
N SER A 13 -13.57 7.50 -6.34
CA SER A 13 -12.18 7.23 -6.63
C SER A 13 -11.65 8.21 -7.67
N LEU A 14 -10.45 8.75 -7.44
CA LEU A 14 -9.74 9.55 -8.44
C LEU A 14 -9.26 8.74 -9.65
N ILE A 15 -9.29 7.42 -9.57
CA ILE A 15 -8.86 6.53 -10.67
C ILE A 15 -9.98 6.35 -11.69
N ASP A 16 -11.20 6.01 -11.24
CA ASP A 16 -12.31 5.67 -12.15
C ASP A 16 -13.68 6.22 -11.75
N GLY A 17 -13.75 7.01 -10.68
CA GLY A 17 -15.00 7.59 -10.18
C GLY A 17 -15.89 6.66 -9.35
N SER A 18 -15.54 5.37 -9.20
CA SER A 18 -16.34 4.44 -8.40
C SER A 18 -16.33 4.78 -6.90
N PRO A 19 -17.39 4.45 -6.15
CA PRO A 19 -17.47 4.77 -4.72
C PRO A 19 -16.50 3.91 -3.90
N ILE A 20 -15.63 4.57 -3.16
CA ILE A 20 -14.62 3.95 -2.30
C ILE A 20 -14.62 4.55 -0.89
N VAL A 21 -14.03 3.84 0.07
CA VAL A 21 -13.87 4.28 1.46
C VAL A 21 -12.43 4.07 1.91
N LEU A 22 -11.89 5.04 2.66
CA LEU A 22 -10.64 4.93 3.39
C LEU A 22 -10.90 4.68 4.87
N ILE A 23 -10.36 3.59 5.40
CA ILE A 23 -10.49 3.18 6.80
C ILE A 23 -9.10 3.04 7.42
N LEU A 24 -8.89 3.62 8.60
CA LEU A 24 -7.68 3.39 9.40
C LEU A 24 -7.96 2.44 10.55
N THR A 25 -7.01 1.57 10.85
CA THR A 25 -7.06 0.63 11.99
C THR A 25 -5.73 0.58 12.71
N GLY A 26 -5.75 0.32 14.02
CA GLY A 26 -4.54 0.11 14.82
C GLY A 26 -4.29 1.15 15.91
N PHE A 27 -5.26 2.04 16.17
CA PHE A 27 -5.11 3.12 17.14
C PHE A 27 -4.94 2.64 18.59
N VAL A 28 -5.53 1.50 18.93
CA VAL A 28 -5.49 0.91 20.28
C VAL A 28 -4.71 -0.40 20.27
N SER A 29 -5.07 -1.29 19.35
CA SER A 29 -4.49 -2.62 19.19
C SER A 29 -3.85 -2.74 17.80
N PRO A 30 -2.53 -2.96 17.72
CA PRO A 30 -1.82 -3.05 16.44
C PRO A 30 -2.25 -4.26 15.63
N SER A 31 -1.84 -4.29 14.36
CA SER A 31 -2.01 -5.47 13.51
C SER A 31 -1.28 -6.68 14.11
N THR A 32 -1.84 -7.87 13.93
CA THR A 32 -1.15 -9.14 14.23
C THR A 32 -0.08 -9.50 13.19
N ASN A 33 0.05 -8.71 12.11
CA ASN A 33 1.10 -8.88 11.14
C ASN A 33 2.47 -8.48 11.73
N ARG A 34 3.28 -9.48 12.07
CA ARG A 34 4.62 -9.29 12.64
C ARG A 34 5.51 -8.37 11.79
N LYS A 35 5.42 -8.44 10.45
CA LYS A 35 6.21 -7.60 9.51
C LYS A 35 5.98 -6.11 9.76
N THR A 36 4.74 -5.71 10.01
CA THR A 36 4.38 -4.29 10.07
C THR A 36 4.60 -3.66 11.44
N GLY A 37 4.62 -4.45 12.51
CA GLY A 37 4.71 -3.91 13.86
C GLY A 37 3.50 -3.02 14.20
N ARG A 38 3.72 -1.91 14.92
CA ARG A 38 2.67 -0.96 15.33
C ARG A 38 2.24 0.03 14.24
N LEU A 39 2.57 -0.21 12.97
CA LEU A 39 2.06 0.63 11.87
C LEU A 39 0.53 0.66 11.90
N ILE A 40 -0.04 1.88 11.91
CA ILE A 40 -1.45 2.09 11.59
C ILE A 40 -1.66 1.58 10.16
N GLN A 41 -2.67 0.75 9.97
CA GLN A 41 -3.01 0.20 8.66
C GLN A 41 -4.09 1.04 8.02
N SER A 42 -3.99 1.23 6.70
CA SER A 42 -4.97 1.97 5.92
C SER A 42 -5.58 1.12 4.81
N TRP A 43 -6.90 1.06 4.77
CA TRP A 43 -7.65 0.18 3.87
C TRP A 43 -8.52 1.02 2.95
N ILE A 44 -8.25 0.94 1.65
CA ILE A 44 -9.03 1.61 0.61
C ILE A 44 -9.88 0.52 -0.06
N LEU A 45 -11.19 0.61 0.13
CA LEU A 45 -12.14 -0.43 -0.27
C LEU A 45 -13.19 0.16 -1.20
N GLN A 46 -13.57 -0.55 -2.26
CA GLN A 46 -14.80 -0.23 -2.98
C GLN A 46 -16.01 -0.62 -2.13
N GLN A 47 -17.13 0.09 -2.33
CA GLN A 47 -18.28 0.03 -1.42
C GLN A 47 -19.36 -0.99 -1.81
N GLU A 48 -19.29 -1.62 -2.98
CA GLU A 48 -20.36 -2.47 -3.52
C GLU A 48 -20.18 -3.96 -3.18
N PHE A 49 -18.96 -4.48 -3.31
CA PHE A 49 -18.66 -5.91 -3.16
C PHE A 49 -17.70 -6.23 -2.02
N ALA A 50 -17.66 -7.48 -1.56
CA ALA A 50 -16.57 -7.90 -0.66
C ALA A 50 -15.21 -7.86 -1.40
N PRO A 51 -14.11 -7.42 -0.77
CA PRO A 51 -12.78 -7.32 -1.40
C PRO A 51 -12.32 -8.58 -2.14
N THR A 52 -12.54 -9.77 -1.59
CA THR A 52 -12.17 -11.01 -2.29
C THR A 52 -12.97 -11.24 -3.56
N PHE A 53 -14.28 -10.95 -3.53
CA PHE A 53 -15.15 -11.07 -4.69
C PHE A 53 -14.71 -10.07 -5.76
N ALA A 54 -14.60 -8.78 -5.40
CA ALA A 54 -14.18 -7.72 -6.30
C ALA A 54 -12.86 -8.05 -6.99
N ALA A 55 -11.82 -8.43 -6.23
CA ALA A 55 -10.51 -8.78 -6.78
C ALA A 55 -10.59 -9.98 -7.76
N SER A 56 -11.36 -11.03 -7.42
CA SER A 56 -11.53 -12.20 -8.31
C SER A 56 -12.29 -11.90 -9.59
N LYS A 57 -13.19 -10.90 -9.57
CA LYS A 57 -13.98 -10.48 -10.72
C LYS A 57 -13.38 -9.28 -11.47
N GLY A 58 -12.30 -8.71 -10.95
CA GLY A 58 -11.68 -7.49 -11.50
C GLY A 58 -12.52 -6.22 -11.30
N LEU A 59 -13.40 -6.21 -10.30
CA LEU A 59 -14.25 -5.07 -9.93
C LEU A 59 -13.58 -4.15 -8.90
N ASP A 60 -12.25 -4.22 -8.79
CA ASP A 60 -11.43 -3.43 -7.89
C ASP A 60 -10.60 -2.36 -8.62
N SER A 61 -10.99 -1.97 -9.84
CA SER A 61 -10.32 -0.92 -10.62
C SER A 61 -10.25 0.41 -9.87
N GLY A 62 -11.32 0.82 -9.19
CA GLY A 62 -11.34 2.08 -8.45
C GLY A 62 -10.41 2.13 -7.25
N VAL A 63 -9.97 0.98 -6.73
CA VAL A 63 -9.04 0.94 -5.61
C VAL A 63 -7.64 0.49 -6.00
N CYS A 64 -7.49 -0.32 -7.04
CA CYS A 64 -6.19 -0.89 -7.44
C CYS A 64 -5.70 -0.36 -8.80
N GLY A 65 -6.51 0.40 -9.54
CA GLY A 65 -6.20 0.97 -10.84
C GLY A 65 -5.58 -0.01 -11.83
N SER A 66 -4.49 0.43 -12.43
CA SER A 66 -3.69 -0.33 -13.39
C SER A 66 -2.75 -1.37 -12.76
N CYS A 67 -2.82 -1.64 -11.45
CA CYS A 67 -1.92 -2.57 -10.78
C CYS A 67 -1.90 -3.95 -11.51
N PRO A 68 -0.74 -4.38 -12.03
CA PRO A 68 -0.67 -5.63 -12.79
C PRO A 68 -0.80 -6.86 -11.89
N LEU A 69 -0.48 -6.70 -10.60
CA LEU A 69 -0.51 -7.80 -9.62
C LEU A 69 -1.92 -8.21 -9.18
N LYS A 70 -2.99 -7.52 -9.62
CA LYS A 70 -4.39 -7.84 -9.26
C LYS A 70 -4.72 -9.32 -9.46
N LEU A 71 -5.68 -9.82 -8.68
CA LEU A 71 -6.10 -11.22 -8.75
C LEU A 71 -6.69 -11.58 -10.11
N SER A 72 -7.44 -10.65 -10.71
CA SER A 72 -8.01 -10.75 -12.06
C SER A 72 -7.01 -10.59 -13.21
N GLN A 73 -5.74 -10.27 -12.90
CA GLN A 73 -4.66 -10.06 -13.87
C GLN A 73 -3.62 -11.16 -13.67
N ILE A 74 -2.41 -10.83 -13.19
CA ILE A 74 -1.35 -11.82 -12.96
C ILE A 74 -1.69 -12.76 -11.80
N GLY A 75 -2.48 -12.32 -10.82
CA GLY A 75 -2.75 -13.11 -9.63
C GLY A 75 -1.66 -13.06 -8.56
N SER A 76 -0.73 -12.09 -8.62
CA SER A 76 0.45 -12.04 -7.75
C SER A 76 0.36 -11.03 -6.61
N CYS A 77 -0.83 -10.47 -6.35
CA CYS A 77 -1.04 -9.51 -5.26
C CYS A 77 -0.56 -10.10 -3.94
N TYR A 78 0.41 -9.45 -3.29
CA TYR A 78 0.99 -9.93 -2.03
C TYR A 78 0.05 -9.73 -0.83
N VAL A 79 -1.05 -8.98 -1.00
CA VAL A 79 -2.02 -8.75 0.06
C VAL A 79 -2.85 -10.01 0.30
N HIS A 80 -3.06 -10.34 1.57
CA HIS A 80 -3.97 -11.40 1.98
C HIS A 80 -5.39 -10.83 2.11
N LEU A 81 -6.25 -11.10 1.12
CA LEU A 81 -7.57 -10.45 1.01
C LEU A 81 -8.63 -10.99 1.98
N LEU A 82 -8.52 -12.25 2.43
CA LEU A 82 -9.53 -12.88 3.29
C LEU A 82 -9.78 -12.11 4.60
N PRO A 83 -8.75 -11.68 5.36
CA PRO A 83 -8.95 -10.83 6.54
C PRO A 83 -9.61 -9.49 6.24
N ILE A 84 -9.42 -8.93 5.04
CA ILE A 84 -9.96 -7.62 4.65
C ILE A 84 -11.49 -7.67 4.49
N ASN A 85 -12.06 -8.83 4.17
CA ASN A 85 -13.51 -9.01 4.19
C ASN A 85 -14.12 -8.71 5.58
N ASN A 86 -13.39 -8.90 6.68
CA ASN A 86 -13.88 -8.50 8.01
C ASN A 86 -13.97 -6.98 8.13
N ILE A 87 -13.01 -6.26 7.57
CA ILE A 87 -12.98 -4.80 7.57
C ILE A 87 -14.16 -4.28 6.76
N TYR A 88 -14.38 -4.83 5.57
CA TYR A 88 -15.52 -4.52 4.71
C TYR A 88 -16.87 -4.83 5.39
N ARG A 89 -17.05 -6.03 5.96
CA ARG A 89 -18.29 -6.39 6.67
C ARG A 89 -18.62 -5.43 7.79
N LYS A 90 -17.61 -5.03 8.58
CA LYS A 90 -17.79 -4.04 9.65
C LYS A 90 -18.18 -2.67 9.09
N TYR A 91 -17.69 -2.30 7.91
CA TYR A 91 -18.03 -1.05 7.23
C TYR A 91 -19.47 -1.04 6.74
N VAL A 92 -19.89 -2.08 6.01
CA VAL A 92 -21.28 -2.25 5.57
C VAL A 92 -22.26 -2.26 6.74
N ALA A 93 -21.84 -2.80 7.90
CA ALA A 93 -22.63 -2.77 9.13
C ALA A 93 -22.67 -1.40 9.85
N GLY A 94 -22.00 -0.36 9.33
CA GLY A 94 -22.00 0.99 9.91
C GLY A 94 -21.20 1.12 11.23
N ASN A 95 -20.31 0.17 11.52
CA ASN A 95 -19.69 0.01 12.84
C ASN A 95 -18.36 0.75 13.02
N TYR A 96 -18.04 1.67 12.11
CA TYR A 96 -16.86 2.52 12.24
C TYR A 96 -17.29 3.96 12.58
N PRO A 97 -16.77 4.54 13.68
CA PRO A 97 -16.88 5.99 13.87
C PRO A 97 -16.08 6.73 12.78
N LYS A 98 -16.44 7.99 12.53
CA LYS A 98 -15.65 8.89 11.68
C LYS A 98 -14.41 9.36 12.45
N LEU A 99 -13.28 9.47 11.75
CA LEU A 99 -12.05 10.04 12.27
C LEU A 99 -12.29 11.53 12.56
N GLY A 100 -12.00 11.98 13.78
CA GLY A 100 -12.12 13.38 14.17
C GLY A 100 -10.77 14.00 14.52
N THR A 101 -10.81 15.27 14.94
CA THR A 101 -9.61 16.03 15.37
C THR A 101 -8.87 15.36 16.52
N ASN A 102 -9.59 14.74 17.45
CA ASN A 102 -8.98 14.05 18.60
C ASN A 102 -8.07 12.90 18.16
N GLU A 103 -8.50 12.11 17.18
CA GLU A 103 -7.71 11.02 16.64
C GLU A 103 -6.47 11.52 15.87
N ILE A 104 -6.58 12.64 15.15
CA ILE A 104 -5.44 13.30 14.51
C ILE A 104 -4.42 13.77 15.56
N GLU A 105 -4.88 14.38 16.65
CA GLU A 105 -3.99 14.79 17.75
C GLU A 105 -3.33 13.60 18.44
N VAL A 106 -4.01 12.45 18.53
CA VAL A 106 -3.39 11.20 19.00
C VAL A 106 -2.27 10.74 18.06
N LEU A 107 -2.49 10.76 16.73
CA LEU A 107 -1.43 10.44 15.77
C LEU A 107 -0.23 11.37 15.91
N LYS A 108 -0.49 12.67 16.12
CA LYS A 108 0.52 13.70 16.31
C LYS A 108 1.32 13.53 17.60
N HIS A 109 0.64 13.31 18.72
CA HIS A 109 1.26 13.17 20.03
C HIS A 109 2.16 11.93 20.11
N TYR A 110 1.67 10.78 19.64
CA TYR A 110 2.42 9.52 19.73
C TYR A 110 3.30 9.23 18.51
N ARG A 111 3.18 10.02 17.43
CA ARG A 111 3.91 9.85 16.18
C ARG A 111 3.80 8.42 15.64
N TYR A 112 2.59 7.86 15.72
CA TYR A 112 2.34 6.49 15.28
C TYR A 112 2.60 6.39 13.79
N PRO A 113 3.49 5.48 13.35
CA PRO A 113 3.82 5.41 11.94
C PRO A 113 2.64 4.82 11.15
N ILE A 114 2.46 5.25 9.90
CA ILE A 114 1.32 4.85 9.07
C ILE A 114 1.81 4.09 7.85
N ARG A 115 1.20 2.93 7.58
CA ARG A 115 1.33 2.24 6.30
C ARG A 115 0.28 2.77 5.34
N ILE A 116 0.68 3.63 4.43
CA ILE A 116 -0.16 4.21 3.39
C ILE A 116 -0.39 3.15 2.32
N GLY A 117 -1.64 2.76 2.11
CA GLY A 117 -2.03 1.72 1.16
C GLY A 117 -1.76 0.29 1.66
N SER A 118 -2.22 -0.09 2.87
CA SER A 118 -2.19 -1.51 3.30
C SER A 118 -2.97 -2.42 2.36
N TYR A 119 -4.06 -1.90 1.77
CA TYR A 119 -4.73 -2.43 0.58
C TYR A 119 -5.40 -1.28 -0.18
N GLY A 120 -5.40 -1.40 -1.51
CA GLY A 120 -5.72 -0.32 -2.44
C GLY A 120 -4.58 0.70 -2.58
N ASP A 121 -4.59 1.39 -3.71
CA ASP A 121 -3.61 2.40 -4.08
C ASP A 121 -3.96 3.75 -3.42
N PRO A 122 -3.04 4.37 -2.66
CA PRO A 122 -3.31 5.63 -1.97
C PRO A 122 -3.81 6.75 -2.88
N THR A 123 -3.40 6.74 -4.15
CA THR A 123 -3.73 7.81 -5.11
C THR A 123 -5.18 7.76 -5.58
N ALA A 124 -5.93 6.71 -5.24
CA ALA A 124 -7.37 6.63 -5.46
C ALA A 124 -8.15 7.63 -4.58
N VAL A 125 -7.56 8.07 -3.47
CA VAL A 125 -8.14 9.01 -2.52
C VAL A 125 -7.47 10.38 -2.71
N PRO A 126 -8.20 11.51 -2.62
CA PRO A 126 -7.61 12.84 -2.73
C PRO A 126 -6.42 13.04 -1.80
N PHE A 127 -5.35 13.63 -2.33
CA PHE A 127 -4.10 13.86 -1.60
C PHE A 127 -4.33 14.60 -0.27
N ASP A 128 -5.19 15.62 -0.25
CA ASP A 128 -5.41 16.46 0.92
C ASP A 128 -6.09 15.69 2.09
N VAL A 129 -6.80 14.59 1.79
CA VAL A 129 -7.33 13.67 2.82
C VAL A 129 -6.17 13.00 3.56
N TRP A 130 -5.12 12.63 2.84
CA TRP A 130 -3.95 11.96 3.40
C TRP A 130 -2.97 12.92 4.06
N GLU A 131 -2.75 14.11 3.49
CA GLU A 131 -1.68 15.01 3.92
C GLU A 131 -1.77 15.36 5.40
N SER A 132 -2.97 15.62 5.92
CA SER A 132 -3.18 15.92 7.34
C SER A 132 -2.76 14.75 8.26
N ILE A 133 -3.06 13.52 7.84
CA ILE A 133 -2.78 12.28 8.55
C ILE A 133 -1.28 11.95 8.51
N ILE A 134 -0.69 12.06 7.32
CA ILE A 134 0.74 11.86 7.08
C ILE A 134 1.56 12.87 7.89
N SER A 135 1.16 14.14 7.88
CA SER A 135 1.82 15.21 8.63
C SER A 135 1.76 14.98 10.14
N ALA A 136 0.57 14.62 10.66
CA ALA A 136 0.38 14.31 12.07
C ALA A 136 1.28 13.15 12.51
N SER A 137 1.25 12.02 11.79
CA SER A 137 2.11 10.88 12.06
C SER A 137 3.60 11.20 11.92
N GLY A 138 3.95 11.86 10.81
CA GLY A 138 5.29 12.18 10.33
C GLY A 138 6.27 11.01 10.27
N ARG A 139 5.76 9.78 10.26
CA ARG A 139 6.51 8.55 9.99
C ARG A 139 5.61 7.66 9.15
N TYR A 140 6.04 7.29 7.95
CA TYR A 140 5.15 6.56 7.06
C TYR A 140 5.92 5.63 6.14
N THR A 141 5.19 4.69 5.56
CA THR A 141 5.65 3.88 4.44
C THR A 141 4.55 3.79 3.41
N GLY A 142 4.87 3.84 2.13
CA GLY A 142 3.88 3.65 1.08
C GLY A 142 4.49 3.61 -0.32
N TYR A 143 3.71 3.07 -1.24
CA TYR A 143 4.05 3.02 -2.66
C TYR A 143 2.76 3.01 -3.50
N THR A 144 2.87 3.38 -4.77
CA THR A 144 1.75 3.45 -5.73
C THR A 144 2.14 2.78 -7.04
N HIS A 145 1.19 2.09 -7.67
CA HIS A 145 1.30 1.61 -9.05
C HIS A 145 0.80 2.66 -10.06
N GLN A 146 0.20 3.76 -9.61
CA GLN A 146 -0.34 4.82 -10.46
C GLN A 146 0.66 5.97 -10.70
N PHE A 147 1.96 5.73 -10.53
CA PHE A 147 2.99 6.78 -10.51
C PHE A 147 3.12 7.59 -11.81
N TYR A 148 2.59 7.09 -12.93
CA TYR A 148 2.51 7.79 -14.22
C TYR A 148 1.41 8.85 -14.28
N GLU A 149 0.30 8.63 -13.58
CA GLU A 149 -0.94 9.39 -13.76
C GLU A 149 -1.39 10.13 -12.49
N CYS A 150 -0.81 9.81 -11.34
CA CYS A 150 -1.18 10.43 -10.07
C CYS A 150 -0.62 11.85 -9.91
N ASP A 151 -1.24 12.61 -8.99
CA ASP A 151 -0.72 13.90 -8.54
C ASP A 151 0.77 13.80 -8.14
N SER A 152 1.61 14.62 -8.77
CA SER A 152 3.05 14.62 -8.56
C SER A 152 3.50 14.85 -7.11
N ARG A 153 2.66 15.49 -6.28
CA ARG A 153 2.91 15.66 -4.83
C ARG A 153 3.12 14.32 -4.11
N TRP A 154 2.55 13.23 -4.62
CA TRP A 154 2.73 11.89 -4.05
C TRP A 154 4.17 11.40 -4.02
N LYS A 155 5.06 11.92 -4.88
CA LYS A 155 6.51 11.62 -4.85
C LYS A 155 7.15 11.87 -3.48
N GLN A 156 6.63 12.86 -2.76
CA GLN A 156 7.13 13.19 -1.43
C GLN A 156 6.91 12.04 -0.43
N TYR A 157 5.80 11.30 -0.56
CA TYR A 157 5.34 10.36 0.47
C TYR A 157 5.37 8.89 0.03
N LEU A 158 5.29 8.63 -1.27
CA LEU A 158 5.21 7.29 -1.84
C LEU A 158 6.39 7.00 -2.75
N MET A 159 6.76 5.73 -2.82
CA MET A 159 7.65 5.21 -3.85
C MET A 159 6.84 4.67 -5.04
N ALA A 160 7.43 4.68 -6.24
CA ALA A 160 6.84 4.00 -7.38
C ALA A 160 6.97 2.47 -7.20
N SER A 161 5.85 1.75 -7.23
CA SER A 161 5.82 0.29 -7.18
C SER A 161 5.97 -0.28 -8.58
N VAL A 162 7.08 -0.96 -8.85
CA VAL A 162 7.52 -1.36 -10.20
C VAL A 162 7.91 -2.83 -10.28
N GLN A 163 7.86 -3.42 -11.47
CA GLN A 163 8.06 -4.86 -11.67
C GLN A 163 9.23 -5.21 -12.61
N SER A 164 9.88 -4.22 -13.23
CA SER A 164 11.09 -4.42 -14.04
C SER A 164 12.15 -3.34 -13.76
N GLU A 165 13.39 -3.60 -14.19
CA GLU A 165 14.47 -2.62 -14.13
C GLU A 165 14.22 -1.42 -15.07
N SER A 166 13.64 -1.68 -16.25
CA SER A 166 13.28 -0.64 -17.20
C SER A 166 12.24 0.31 -16.63
N GLU A 167 11.19 -0.21 -16.00
CA GLU A 167 10.16 0.57 -15.33
C GLU A 167 10.72 1.33 -14.13
N ALA A 168 11.60 0.69 -13.35
CA ALA A 168 12.28 1.36 -12.24
C ALA A 168 13.11 2.56 -12.72
N ARG A 169 13.88 2.40 -13.81
CA ARG A 169 14.66 3.48 -14.41
C ARG A 169 13.75 4.62 -14.90
N ILE A 170 12.62 4.32 -15.52
CA ILE A 170 11.65 5.34 -15.96
C ILE A 170 11.11 6.13 -14.75
N ALA A 171 10.69 5.44 -13.69
CA ALA A 171 10.20 6.08 -12.48
C ALA A 171 11.27 6.97 -11.82
N GLN A 172 12.52 6.50 -11.77
CA GLN A 172 13.66 7.24 -11.21
C GLN A 172 14.00 8.49 -12.02
N ILE A 173 13.96 8.43 -13.36
CA ILE A 173 14.13 9.61 -14.23
C ILE A 173 13.04 10.65 -13.95
N GLN A 174 11.83 10.21 -13.62
CA GLN A 174 10.73 11.10 -13.22
C GLN A 174 10.86 11.60 -11.76
N GLY A 175 11.90 11.21 -11.01
CA GLY A 175 12.15 11.66 -9.65
C GLY A 175 11.48 10.82 -8.55
N TRP A 176 11.00 9.62 -8.87
CA TRP A 176 10.51 8.67 -7.87
C TRP A 176 11.66 7.82 -7.30
N ARG A 177 11.65 7.57 -5.99
CA ARG A 177 12.28 6.36 -5.46
C ARG A 177 11.40 5.14 -5.78
N THR A 178 11.99 3.97 -5.98
CA THR A 178 11.28 2.78 -6.44
C THR A 178 11.24 1.67 -5.40
N PHE A 179 10.08 1.01 -5.30
CA PHE A 179 9.90 -0.28 -4.63
C PHE A 179 9.67 -1.34 -5.72
N ARG A 180 10.69 -2.14 -6.03
CA ARG A 180 10.66 -3.13 -7.11
C ARG A 180 10.37 -4.52 -6.57
N ILE A 181 9.35 -5.19 -7.09
CA ILE A 181 9.17 -6.63 -6.85
C ILE A 181 10.07 -7.37 -7.83
N ILE A 182 10.85 -8.33 -7.33
CA ILE A 182 11.81 -9.10 -8.13
C ILE A 182 11.58 -10.61 -8.00
N ALA A 183 12.01 -11.38 -9.01
CA ALA A 183 12.05 -12.83 -8.90
C ALA A 183 13.03 -13.28 -7.79
N PRO A 184 12.88 -14.48 -7.20
CA PRO A 184 13.69 -14.91 -6.05
C PRO A 184 15.21 -14.83 -6.26
N ASP A 185 15.68 -15.11 -7.48
CA ASP A 185 17.10 -15.16 -7.82
C ASP A 185 17.57 -13.96 -8.65
N ALA A 186 16.70 -12.96 -8.86
CA ALA A 186 17.05 -11.77 -9.62
C ALA A 186 18.07 -10.90 -8.86
N PRO A 187 19.02 -10.28 -9.58
CA PRO A 187 19.98 -9.37 -8.99
C PRO A 187 19.33 -8.04 -8.58
N LEU A 188 19.98 -7.35 -7.65
CA LEU A 188 19.67 -5.96 -7.32
C LEU A 188 20.30 -5.03 -8.36
N SER A 189 19.61 -3.93 -8.67
CA SER A 189 20.15 -2.86 -9.51
C SER A 189 21.06 -1.92 -8.70
N GLU A 190 21.73 -0.98 -9.37
CA GLU A 190 22.52 0.05 -8.71
C GLU A 190 21.65 0.93 -7.80
N ASN A 191 22.19 1.32 -6.63
CA ASN A 191 21.49 2.09 -5.60
C ASN A 191 20.14 1.46 -5.17
N GLU A 192 20.06 0.13 -5.20
CA GLU A 192 18.92 -0.65 -4.73
C GLU A 192 19.37 -1.63 -3.65
N ILE A 193 18.59 -1.73 -2.57
CA ILE A 193 18.83 -2.68 -1.48
C ILE A 193 17.62 -3.60 -1.32
N LEU A 194 17.85 -4.80 -0.79
CA LEU A 194 16.75 -5.69 -0.45
C LEU A 194 15.96 -5.11 0.75
N CYS A 195 14.65 -5.36 0.76
CA CYS A 195 13.77 -5.05 1.87
C CYS A 195 14.34 -5.66 3.15
N ARG A 196 14.58 -4.81 4.17
CA ARG A 196 15.23 -5.25 5.43
C ARG A 196 14.50 -6.38 6.14
N HIS A 197 13.16 -6.43 6.04
CA HIS A 197 12.38 -7.52 6.61
C HIS A 197 12.55 -8.84 5.84
N THR A 198 12.77 -8.75 4.53
CA THR A 198 13.01 -9.93 3.68
C THR A 198 14.42 -10.47 3.88
N GLU A 199 15.39 -9.60 4.19
CA GLU A 199 16.73 -9.99 4.65
C GLU A 199 16.71 -10.63 6.05
N ASP A 200 16.00 -10.01 7.01
CA ASP A 200 15.87 -10.48 8.39
C ASP A 200 14.45 -10.21 8.91
N ASP A 201 13.69 -11.27 9.13
CA ASP A 201 12.27 -11.20 9.52
C ASP A 201 12.05 -10.56 10.92
N ARG A 202 13.12 -10.34 11.68
CA ARG A 202 13.10 -9.63 12.96
C ARG A 202 13.02 -8.11 12.78
N ILE A 203 13.42 -7.60 11.61
CA ILE A 203 13.34 -6.17 11.30
C ILE A 203 11.90 -5.84 10.90
N GLN A 204 11.23 -5.01 11.70
CA GLN A 204 9.85 -4.59 11.44
C GLN A 204 9.80 -3.26 10.69
N CYS A 205 8.77 -3.09 9.87
CA CYS A 205 8.59 -1.87 9.07
C CYS A 205 8.47 -0.61 9.94
N GLU A 206 7.89 -0.71 11.14
CA GLU A 206 7.79 0.42 12.09
C GLU A 206 9.15 1.00 12.51
N THR A 207 10.19 0.16 12.51
CA THR A 207 11.57 0.54 12.84
C THR A 207 12.35 0.93 11.59
N CYS A 208 12.17 0.18 10.50
CA CYS A 208 12.91 0.36 9.24
C CYS A 208 12.56 1.65 8.51
N LEU A 209 11.27 1.89 8.22
CA LEU A 209 10.75 3.11 7.56
C LEU A 209 11.51 3.56 6.30
N LEU A 210 12.09 2.63 5.53
CA LEU A 210 12.82 2.97 4.30
C LEU A 210 11.90 3.22 3.10
N CYS A 211 10.63 2.81 3.18
CA CYS A 211 9.66 2.99 2.10
C CYS A 211 8.93 4.34 2.18
N ASP A 212 9.66 5.43 2.38
CA ASP A 212 9.18 6.74 2.83
C ASP A 212 9.14 7.83 1.75
N GLY A 213 8.98 7.46 0.48
CA GLY A 213 8.93 8.43 -0.62
C GLY A 213 10.26 9.10 -0.91
N ALA A 214 10.25 10.39 -1.24
CA ALA A 214 11.43 11.14 -1.67
C ALA A 214 12.47 11.28 -0.55
N SER A 215 13.69 10.79 -0.79
CA SER A 215 14.84 10.97 0.10
C SER A 215 16.14 10.63 -0.64
N SER A 216 17.29 10.79 0.02
CA SER A 216 18.59 10.33 -0.48
C SER A 216 18.86 8.84 -0.21
N LYS A 217 17.90 8.11 0.37
CA LYS A 217 18.05 6.68 0.68
C LYS A 217 17.98 5.84 -0.59
N PRO A 218 18.55 4.62 -0.60
CA PRO A 218 18.47 3.72 -1.74
C PRO A 218 17.04 3.35 -2.14
N ASN A 219 16.88 2.89 -3.38
CA ASN A 219 15.67 2.18 -3.82
C ASN A 219 15.54 0.84 -3.11
N ILE A 220 14.34 0.27 -3.08
CA ILE A 220 14.04 -0.97 -2.36
C ILE A 220 13.62 -2.04 -3.35
N ALA A 221 14.22 -3.21 -3.28
CA ALA A 221 13.70 -4.42 -3.90
C ALA A 221 13.00 -5.31 -2.85
N ASP A 222 11.98 -6.05 -3.23
CA ASP A 222 11.44 -7.14 -2.42
C ASP A 222 11.29 -8.38 -3.30
N ARG A 223 11.83 -9.51 -2.85
CA ARG A 223 11.66 -10.78 -3.56
C ARG A 223 10.20 -11.17 -3.46
N VAL A 224 9.61 -11.59 -4.58
CA VAL A 224 8.24 -12.09 -4.56
C VAL A 224 8.11 -13.25 -3.56
N HIS A 225 7.07 -13.20 -2.73
CA HIS A 225 6.86 -14.14 -1.63
C HIS A 225 5.36 -14.41 -1.41
N GLY A 226 5.07 -15.40 -0.57
CA GLY A 226 3.71 -15.84 -0.27
C GLY A 226 3.39 -17.21 -0.85
N LEU A 227 2.16 -17.40 -1.31
CA LEU A 227 1.71 -18.69 -1.85
C LEU A 227 2.50 -19.04 -3.12
N LYS A 228 2.90 -20.31 -3.27
CA LYS A 228 3.73 -20.79 -4.39
C LYS A 228 3.19 -20.41 -5.77
N TRP A 229 1.87 -20.45 -5.95
CA TRP A 229 1.24 -20.09 -7.22
C TRP A 229 1.34 -18.58 -7.53
N LYS A 230 1.34 -17.71 -6.51
CA LYS A 230 1.58 -16.26 -6.69
C LYS A 230 3.02 -16.01 -7.15
N VAL A 231 3.98 -16.68 -6.51
CA VAL A 231 5.39 -16.61 -6.89
C VAL A 231 5.58 -17.10 -8.33
N SER A 232 4.99 -18.25 -8.68
CA SER A 232 5.08 -18.80 -10.04
C SER A 232 4.47 -17.88 -11.09
N ASN A 233 3.30 -17.28 -10.82
CA ASN A 233 2.68 -16.33 -11.75
C ASN A 233 3.54 -15.09 -11.94
N PHE A 234 4.12 -14.56 -10.86
CA PHE A 234 5.00 -13.41 -10.95
C PHE A 234 6.25 -13.70 -11.77
N VAL A 235 6.89 -14.85 -11.57
CA VAL A 235 8.09 -15.24 -12.33
C VAL A 235 7.79 -15.28 -13.82
N LYS A 236 6.69 -15.94 -14.24
CA LYS A 236 6.25 -15.98 -15.64
C LYS A 236 5.99 -14.59 -16.22
N TYR A 237 5.39 -13.71 -15.42
CA TYR A 237 5.17 -12.33 -15.82
C TYR A 237 6.49 -11.55 -15.98
N SER A 238 7.42 -11.69 -15.04
CA SER A 238 8.72 -11.03 -15.09
C SER A 238 9.54 -11.47 -16.31
N GLU A 239 9.48 -12.75 -16.67
CA GLU A 239 10.10 -13.28 -17.90
C GLU A 239 9.48 -12.65 -19.15
N SER A 240 8.15 -12.41 -19.16
CA SER A 240 7.46 -11.76 -20.28
C SER A 240 7.81 -10.28 -20.47
N LEU A 241 8.32 -9.61 -19.43
CA LEU A 241 8.78 -8.22 -19.53
C LEU A 241 10.23 -8.09 -20.05
N SER A 242 10.97 -9.20 -20.07
CA SER A 242 12.38 -9.25 -20.46
C SER A 242 12.58 -9.68 -21.92
N ASN A 243 11.53 -10.23 -22.54
CA ASN A 243 11.47 -10.63 -23.95
C ASN A 243 10.79 -9.55 -24.78
#